data_AF-A0A850HX78-F1
#
_entry.id   AF-A0A850HX78-F1
#
_cell.length_a   1.000
_cell.length_b   1.000
_cell.length_c   1.000
_cell.angle_alpha   90.00
_cell.angle_beta   90.00
_cell.angle_gamma   90.00
#
_symmetry.space_group_name_H-M   'P 1'
#
loop_
_entity.id
_entity.type
_entity.pdbx_description
1 polymer ?
#
loop_
_entity_poly.entity_id
_entity_poly.type
_entity_poly.pdbx_seq_one_letter_code
_entity_poly.pdbx_strand_id
1 'polypeptide(L)'
;MLVTIASEFGNNIAHGVSEPEPIAYSMAAIRLLHARSCQITQEIIWLLSGGFADAAMARWRTLREAMAVASLIGEHGEDLAERYFAHEVVETRRAALQYQKHCTKLGQEPCSDEEMQHLESQYAAALSRYGRNFKTQQGWAAEHLKKASPKIEDIFEAVELDHLVPTIAWQAIMFTQIQRACCSS
;
A
#
# COMPACT_ATOMS: atom_id res chain seq x y z
N MET A 1 15.16 -1.85 -14.09
CA MET A 1 14.21 -1.79 -15.22
C MET A 1 12.74 -1.80 -14.78
N LEU A 2 12.25 -2.78 -14.02
CA LEU A 2 10.84 -2.79 -13.57
C LEU A 2 10.48 -1.63 -12.61
N VAL A 3 11.40 -1.23 -11.72
CA VAL A 3 11.24 -0.06 -10.84
C VAL A 3 11.26 1.26 -11.63
N THR A 4 12.09 1.36 -12.66
CA THR A 4 12.16 2.51 -13.57
C THR A 4 10.87 2.66 -14.36
N ILE A 5 10.31 1.55 -14.89
CA ILE A 5 9.02 1.56 -15.59
C ILE A 5 7.87 1.92 -14.64
N ALA A 6 7.85 1.40 -13.41
CA ALA A 6 6.83 1.76 -12.43
C ALA A 6 6.91 3.25 -12.01
N SER A 7 8.13 3.79 -11.87
CA SER A 7 8.36 5.20 -11.53
C SER A 7 8.01 6.12 -12.70
N GLU A 8 8.38 5.77 -13.93
CA GLU A 8 8.04 6.52 -15.14
C GLU A 8 6.55 6.46 -15.47
N PHE A 9 5.86 5.34 -15.19
CA PHE A 9 4.41 5.25 -15.38
C PHE A 9 3.66 6.10 -14.34
N GLY A 10 4.12 6.10 -13.09
CA GLY A 10 3.61 7.03 -12.07
C GLY A 10 3.81 8.50 -12.45
N ASN A 11 5.00 8.84 -12.97
CA ASN A 11 5.32 10.19 -13.40
C ASN A 11 4.56 10.61 -14.69
N ASN A 12 4.31 9.69 -15.62
CA ASN A 12 3.54 9.96 -16.84
C ASN A 12 2.03 10.12 -16.57
N ILE A 13 1.46 9.40 -15.60
CA ILE A 13 0.08 9.67 -15.17
C ILE A 13 -0.02 11.07 -14.55
N ALA A 14 0.99 11.52 -13.82
CA ALA A 14 1.03 12.88 -13.29
C ALA A 14 1.16 13.95 -14.40
N HIS A 15 1.94 13.69 -15.46
CA HIS A 15 2.17 14.65 -16.54
C HIS A 15 1.14 14.63 -17.68
N GLY A 16 0.30 13.59 -17.79
CA GLY A 16 -0.71 13.44 -18.84
C GLY A 16 -2.08 14.07 -18.53
N VAL A 17 -2.28 14.62 -17.33
CA VAL A 17 -3.53 15.28 -16.93
C VAL A 17 -3.36 16.79 -17.10
N SER A 18 -4.01 17.35 -18.14
CA SER A 18 -4.23 18.80 -18.30
C SER A 18 -4.74 19.39 -16.99
N GLU A 19 -4.16 20.50 -16.50
CA GLU A 19 -4.38 21.08 -15.17
C GLU A 19 -5.84 20.92 -14.69
N PRO A 20 -6.12 19.92 -13.84
CA PRO A 20 -7.44 19.74 -13.30
C PRO A 20 -7.63 20.75 -12.16
N GLU A 21 -8.86 21.26 -11.99
CA GLU A 21 -9.35 21.80 -10.71
C GLU A 21 -8.73 21.01 -9.55
N PRO A 22 -8.23 21.63 -8.47
CA PRO A 22 -7.49 20.93 -7.42
C PRO A 22 -8.35 19.78 -6.90
N ILE A 23 -8.02 18.56 -7.34
CA ILE A 23 -8.79 17.36 -6.98
C ILE A 23 -8.53 17.16 -5.50
N ALA A 24 -9.61 17.19 -4.72
CA ALA A 24 -9.58 16.92 -3.30
C ALA A 24 -8.78 15.62 -3.03
N TYR A 25 -7.89 15.64 -2.04
CA TYR A 25 -6.98 14.53 -1.74
C TYR A 25 -7.75 13.22 -1.55
N SER A 26 -8.93 13.26 -0.92
CA SER A 26 -9.77 12.07 -0.72
C SER A 26 -10.20 11.44 -2.05
N MET A 27 -10.65 12.27 -3.00
CA MET A 27 -11.06 11.82 -4.32
C MET A 27 -9.89 11.24 -5.11
N ALA A 28 -8.71 11.89 -5.03
CA ALA A 28 -7.50 11.39 -5.67
C ALA A 28 -7.08 10.02 -5.10
N ALA A 29 -7.04 9.88 -3.78
CA ALA A 29 -6.69 8.63 -3.10
C ALA A 29 -7.68 7.50 -3.43
N ILE A 30 -8.98 7.76 -3.35
CA ILE A 30 -10.03 6.77 -3.64
C ILE A 30 -9.95 6.32 -5.10
N ARG A 31 -9.76 7.23 -6.06
CA ARG A 31 -9.62 6.87 -7.49
C ARG A 31 -8.40 5.99 -7.73
N LEU A 32 -7.26 6.34 -7.13
CA LEU A 32 -6.03 5.55 -7.21
C LEU A 32 -6.23 4.13 -6.66
N LEU A 33 -6.80 4.03 -5.46
CA LEU A 33 -7.06 2.75 -4.79
C LEU A 33 -8.09 1.90 -5.53
N HIS A 34 -9.12 2.52 -6.11
CA HIS A 34 -10.11 1.84 -6.94
C HIS A 34 -9.49 1.28 -8.22
N ALA A 35 -8.72 2.08 -8.97
CA ALA A 35 -8.03 1.62 -10.18
C ALA A 35 -7.09 0.44 -9.88
N ARG A 36 -6.32 0.54 -8.80
CA ARG A 36 -5.46 -0.54 -8.31
C ARG A 36 -6.27 -1.79 -7.95
N SER A 37 -7.42 -1.64 -7.31
CA SER A 37 -8.32 -2.74 -6.93
C SER A 37 -8.87 -3.49 -8.15
N CYS A 38 -9.26 -2.76 -9.21
CA CYS A 38 -9.66 -3.36 -10.48
C CYS A 38 -8.53 -4.19 -11.11
N GLN A 39 -7.30 -3.65 -11.12
CA GLN A 39 -6.13 -4.37 -11.64
C GLN A 39 -5.84 -5.65 -10.85
N ILE A 40 -5.82 -5.57 -9.52
CA ILE A 40 -5.58 -6.74 -8.65
C ILE A 40 -6.68 -7.79 -8.86
N THR A 41 -7.93 -7.37 -9.03
CA THR A 41 -9.04 -8.29 -9.32
C THR A 41 -8.81 -9.03 -10.63
N GLN A 42 -8.33 -8.34 -11.67
CA GLN A 42 -7.98 -8.99 -12.94
C GLN A 42 -6.85 -10.00 -12.76
N GLU A 43 -5.81 -9.67 -11.97
CA GLU A 43 -4.72 -10.61 -11.65
C GLU A 43 -5.24 -11.86 -10.92
N ILE A 44 -6.17 -11.70 -9.97
CA ILE A 44 -6.81 -12.83 -9.26
C ILE A 44 -7.52 -13.75 -10.26
N ILE A 45 -8.33 -13.19 -11.16
CA ILE A 45 -9.05 -13.97 -12.17
C ILE A 45 -8.05 -14.76 -13.03
N TRP A 46 -7.00 -14.10 -13.55
CA TRP A 46 -5.96 -14.77 -14.34
C TRP A 46 -5.25 -15.89 -13.59
N LEU A 47 -4.88 -15.66 -12.33
CA LEU A 47 -4.20 -16.64 -11.49
C LEU A 47 -5.09 -17.85 -11.18
N LEU A 48 -6.37 -17.62 -10.90
CA LEU A 48 -7.35 -18.70 -10.70
C LEU A 48 -7.57 -19.50 -11.99
N SER A 49 -7.69 -18.85 -13.14
CA SER A 49 -7.79 -19.52 -14.43
C SER A 49 -6.54 -20.36 -14.77
N GLY A 50 -5.37 -19.96 -14.27
CA GLY A 50 -4.12 -20.71 -14.41
C GLY A 50 -3.87 -21.78 -13.35
N GLY A 51 -4.78 -21.98 -12.38
CA GLY A 51 -4.61 -22.95 -11.29
C GLY A 51 -3.67 -22.51 -10.16
N PHE A 52 -3.32 -21.22 -10.09
CA PHE A 52 -2.42 -20.66 -9.08
C PHE A 52 -3.19 -20.09 -7.88
N ALA A 53 -3.93 -20.93 -7.15
CA ALA A 53 -4.79 -20.46 -6.06
C ALA A 53 -4.02 -19.74 -4.94
N ASP A 54 -2.85 -20.25 -4.52
CA ASP A 54 -2.05 -19.61 -3.48
C ASP A 54 -1.57 -18.20 -3.89
N ALA A 55 -1.22 -18.02 -5.16
CA ALA A 55 -0.86 -16.72 -5.70
C ALA A 55 -2.08 -15.78 -5.78
N ALA A 56 -3.23 -16.30 -6.21
CA ALA A 56 -4.49 -15.55 -6.21
C ALA A 56 -4.87 -15.09 -4.79
N MET A 57 -4.68 -15.95 -3.79
CA MET A 57 -4.89 -15.61 -2.38
C MET A 57 -3.93 -14.52 -1.88
N ALA A 58 -2.68 -14.50 -2.34
CA ALA A 58 -1.77 -13.41 -2.03
C ALA A 58 -2.26 -12.07 -2.61
N ARG A 59 -2.77 -12.08 -3.85
CA ARG A 59 -3.37 -10.89 -4.48
C ARG A 59 -4.64 -10.42 -3.78
N TRP A 60 -5.49 -11.34 -3.36
CA TRP A 60 -6.68 -11.03 -2.57
C TRP A 60 -6.35 -10.33 -1.24
N ARG A 61 -5.26 -10.73 -0.57
CA ARG A 61 -4.77 -10.02 0.64
C ARG A 61 -4.38 -8.57 0.34
N THR A 62 -3.74 -8.31 -0.79
CA THR A 62 -3.45 -6.92 -1.22
C THR A 62 -4.73 -6.16 -1.59
N LEU A 63 -5.69 -6.80 -2.25
CA LEU A 63 -6.97 -6.18 -2.63
C LEU A 63 -7.73 -5.67 -1.42
N ARG A 64 -7.90 -6.51 -0.39
CA ARG A 64 -8.62 -6.11 0.83
C ARG A 64 -7.95 -4.97 1.59
N GLU A 65 -6.61 -4.91 1.60
CA GLU A 65 -5.87 -3.80 2.22
C GLU A 65 -6.17 -2.50 1.47
N ALA A 66 -6.13 -2.51 0.14
CA ALA A 66 -6.47 -1.35 -0.69
C ALA A 66 -7.92 -0.88 -0.47
N MET A 67 -8.87 -1.82 -0.38
CA MET A 67 -10.28 -1.52 -0.10
C MET A 67 -10.47 -0.91 1.28
N ALA A 68 -9.83 -1.46 2.32
CA ALA A 68 -9.95 -0.95 3.67
C ALA A 68 -9.38 0.47 3.82
N VAL A 69 -8.24 0.74 3.18
CA VAL A 69 -7.67 2.09 3.12
C VAL A 69 -8.61 3.05 2.39
N ALA A 70 -9.20 2.64 1.26
CA ALA A 70 -10.13 3.48 0.51
C ALA A 70 -11.39 3.81 1.32
N SER A 71 -11.95 2.82 2.03
CA SER A 71 -13.09 3.02 2.94
C SER A 71 -12.74 3.99 4.06
N LEU A 72 -11.60 3.78 4.73
CA LEU A 72 -11.18 4.64 5.85
C LEU A 72 -11.01 6.10 5.40
N ILE A 73 -10.41 6.31 4.22
CA ILE A 73 -10.28 7.65 3.62
C ILE A 73 -11.65 8.22 3.24
N GLY A 74 -12.57 7.42 2.70
CA GLY A 74 -13.93 7.84 2.41
C GLY A 74 -14.71 8.29 3.64
N GLU A 75 -14.46 7.69 4.80
CA GLU A 75 -15.10 8.02 6.08
C GLU A 75 -14.53 9.29 6.74
N HIS A 76 -13.21 9.48 6.67
CA HIS A 76 -12.51 10.54 7.42
C HIS A 76 -12.13 11.75 6.56
N GLY A 77 -12.20 11.64 5.23
CA GLY A 77 -12.11 12.76 4.30
C GLY A 77 -10.70 13.30 4.08
N GLU A 78 -10.62 14.61 3.82
CA GLU A 78 -9.44 15.29 3.26
C GLU A 78 -8.18 15.23 4.13
N ASP A 79 -8.30 15.44 5.44
CA ASP A 79 -7.11 15.45 6.33
C ASP A 79 -6.42 14.08 6.35
N LEU A 80 -7.20 12.99 6.43
CA LEU A 80 -6.66 11.64 6.39
C LEU A 80 -6.04 11.33 5.02
N ALA A 81 -6.67 11.79 3.94
CA ALA A 81 -6.16 11.59 2.58
C ALA A 81 -4.84 12.34 2.34
N GLU A 82 -4.71 13.58 2.84
CA GLU A 82 -3.46 14.33 2.76
C GLU A 82 -2.34 13.61 3.53
N ARG A 83 -2.64 13.12 4.74
CA ARG A 83 -1.69 12.33 5.53
C ARG A 83 -1.28 11.04 4.84
N TYR A 84 -2.22 10.37 4.17
CA TYR A 84 -1.95 9.14 3.41
C TYR A 84 -0.92 9.39 2.31
N PHE A 85 -1.09 10.45 1.52
CA PHE A 85 -0.10 10.81 0.48
C PHE A 85 1.23 11.27 1.08
N ALA A 86 1.20 12.11 2.12
CA ALA A 86 2.41 12.60 2.75
C ALA A 86 3.25 11.48 3.43
N HIS A 87 2.65 10.33 3.68
CA HIS A 87 3.33 9.18 4.29
C HIS A 87 4.26 8.43 3.34
N GLU A 88 4.17 8.70 2.03
CA GLU A 88 5.10 8.14 1.03
C GLU A 88 6.56 8.33 1.44
N VAL A 89 6.93 9.49 1.99
CA VAL A 89 8.30 9.77 2.45
C VAL A 89 8.77 8.80 3.53
N VAL A 90 7.87 8.31 4.38
CA VAL A 90 8.20 7.35 5.46
C VAL A 90 8.53 5.98 4.87
N GLU A 91 7.76 5.53 3.89
CA GLU A 91 7.98 4.26 3.21
C GLU A 91 9.20 4.32 2.28
N THR A 92 9.38 5.43 1.54
CA THR A 92 10.57 5.68 0.70
C THR A 92 11.84 5.68 1.54
N ARG A 93 11.85 6.36 2.70
CA ARG A 93 12.97 6.33 3.64
C ARG A 93 13.25 4.92 4.15
N ARG A 94 12.22 4.17 4.54
CA ARG A 94 12.39 2.78 5.00
C ARG A 94 13.03 1.91 3.91
N ALA A 95 12.55 2.03 2.67
CA ALA A 95 13.10 1.30 1.52
C ALA A 95 14.55 1.69 1.24
N ALA A 96 14.87 2.99 1.24
CA ALA A 96 16.23 3.49 1.01
C ALA A 96 17.22 2.99 2.07
N LEU A 97 16.83 2.98 3.36
CA LEU A 97 17.66 2.46 4.44
C LEU A 97 17.89 0.95 4.33
N GLN A 98 16.85 0.18 3.97
CA GLN A 98 16.99 -1.25 3.71
C GLN A 98 17.91 -1.51 2.51
N TYR A 99 17.74 -0.75 1.44
CA TYR A 99 18.59 -0.83 0.25
C TYR A 99 20.06 -0.57 0.59
N GLN A 100 20.36 0.57 1.23
CA GLN A 100 21.74 0.92 1.61
C GLN A 100 22.41 -0.15 2.47
N LYS A 101 21.67 -0.78 3.39
CA LYS A 101 22.19 -1.85 4.25
C LYS A 101 22.69 -3.07 3.46
N HIS A 102 22.14 -3.32 2.28
CA HIS A 102 22.40 -4.54 1.50
C HIS A 102 23.08 -4.29 0.14
N CYS A 103 23.07 -3.06 -0.39
CA CYS A 103 23.56 -2.72 -1.73
C CYS A 103 25.02 -3.15 -1.98
N THR A 104 25.91 -2.90 -1.02
CA THR A 104 27.34 -3.25 -1.13
C THR A 104 27.57 -4.75 -1.21
N LYS A 105 26.78 -5.55 -0.50
CA LYS A 105 26.83 -7.02 -0.58
C LYS A 105 26.30 -7.56 -1.91
N LEU A 106 25.43 -6.80 -2.56
CA LEU A 106 24.84 -7.14 -3.86
C LEU A 106 25.65 -6.59 -5.04
N GLY A 107 26.77 -5.91 -4.80
CA GLY A 107 27.58 -5.26 -5.83
C GLY A 107 26.86 -4.08 -6.51
N GLN A 108 25.88 -3.48 -5.83
CA GLN A 108 25.12 -2.33 -6.31
C GLN A 108 25.66 -1.03 -5.72
N GLU A 109 25.46 0.07 -6.44
CA GLU A 109 25.87 1.42 -6.01
C GLU A 109 24.97 1.93 -4.87
N PRO A 110 25.55 2.43 -3.76
CA PRO A 110 24.77 3.08 -2.70
C PRO A 110 24.05 4.34 -3.19
N CYS A 111 22.97 4.72 -2.50
CA CYS A 111 22.37 6.05 -2.68
C CYS A 111 23.42 7.14 -2.39
N SER A 112 23.36 8.25 -3.13
CA SER A 112 24.25 9.38 -2.87
C SER A 112 23.93 10.06 -1.54
N ASP A 113 24.93 10.73 -0.98
CA ASP A 113 24.76 11.50 0.26
C ASP A 113 23.74 12.63 0.09
N GLU A 114 23.68 13.25 -1.10
CA GLU A 114 22.73 14.31 -1.42
C GLU A 114 21.28 13.80 -1.45
N GLU A 115 21.02 12.67 -2.11
CA GLU A 115 19.68 12.05 -2.14
C GLU A 115 19.22 11.67 -0.72
N MET A 116 20.13 11.13 0.09
CA MET A 116 19.81 10.75 1.47
C MET A 116 19.56 11.96 2.36
N GLN A 117 20.32 13.03 2.22
CA GLN A 117 20.08 14.27 2.95
C GLN A 117 18.74 14.90 2.56
N HIS A 118 18.42 14.92 1.26
CA HIS A 118 17.13 15.40 0.78
C HIS A 118 15.98 14.59 1.38
N LEU A 119 16.06 13.26 1.34
CA LEU A 119 15.05 12.37 1.89
C LEU A 119 14.86 12.52 3.41
N GLU A 120 15.95 12.63 4.16
CA GLU A 120 15.90 12.87 5.62
C GLU A 120 15.28 14.24 5.93
N SER A 121 15.52 15.27 5.11
CA SER A 121 14.89 16.59 5.29
C SER A 121 13.38 16.55 5.09
N GLN A 122 12.89 15.87 4.04
CA GLN A 122 11.47 15.68 3.79
C GLN A 122 10.80 14.86 4.91
N TYR A 123 11.48 13.80 5.37
CA TYR A 123 11.01 12.98 6.48
C TYR A 123 10.89 13.77 7.78
N ALA A 124 11.90 14.58 8.11
CA ALA A 124 11.87 15.44 9.29
C ALA A 124 10.74 16.48 9.21
N ALA A 125 10.51 17.07 8.04
CA ALA A 125 9.39 17.99 7.81
C ALA A 125 8.02 17.31 8.03
N ALA A 126 7.85 16.08 7.51
CA ALA A 126 6.62 15.31 7.72
C ALA A 126 6.38 14.97 9.20
N LEU A 127 7.42 14.59 9.95
CA LEU A 127 7.31 14.33 11.39
C LEU A 127 7.02 15.59 12.21
N SER A 128 7.57 16.73 11.80
CA SER A 128 7.28 18.03 12.42
C SER A 128 5.81 18.41 12.23
N ARG A 129 5.26 18.14 11.04
CA ARG A 129 3.87 18.47 10.68
C ARG A 129 2.83 17.53 11.31
N TYR A 130 3.03 16.22 11.20
CA TYR A 130 2.03 15.20 11.60
C TYR A 130 2.34 14.51 12.93
N GLY A 131 3.45 14.87 13.57
CA GLY A 131 3.85 14.36 14.87
C GLY A 131 4.62 13.04 14.83
N ARG A 132 5.07 12.62 16.02
CA ARG A 132 6.02 11.51 16.19
C ARG A 132 5.48 10.14 15.75
N ASN A 133 4.16 9.93 15.82
CA ASN A 133 3.51 8.66 15.50
C ASN A 133 3.48 8.39 13.97
N PHE A 134 3.66 9.44 13.17
CA PHE A 134 3.66 9.37 11.71
C PHE A 134 4.78 8.48 11.15
N LYS A 135 5.86 8.26 11.91
CA LYS A 135 6.97 7.37 11.53
C LYS A 135 6.61 5.88 11.42
N THR A 136 5.47 5.47 11.98
CA THR A 136 5.07 4.05 11.98
C THR A 136 4.49 3.67 10.61
N GLN A 137 4.38 2.37 10.31
CA GLN A 137 3.96 1.87 9.00
C GLN A 137 2.55 2.34 8.59
N GLN A 138 1.65 2.51 9.55
CA GLN A 138 0.32 3.09 9.30
C GLN A 138 0.17 4.46 10.00
N GLY A 139 1.29 5.15 10.24
CA GLY A 139 1.34 6.37 11.04
C GLY A 139 0.46 7.51 10.51
N TRP A 140 0.12 7.49 9.23
CA TRP A 140 -0.86 8.39 8.61
C TRP A 140 -2.25 8.29 9.22
N ALA A 141 -2.65 7.10 9.70
CA ALA A 141 -3.94 6.84 10.33
C ALA A 141 -3.92 7.00 11.87
N ALA A 142 -2.76 7.27 12.47
CA ALA A 142 -2.57 7.23 13.93
C ALA A 142 -3.50 8.18 14.71
N GLU A 143 -3.73 9.39 14.18
CA GLU A 143 -4.58 10.39 14.80
C GLU A 143 -6.07 9.98 14.76
N HIS A 144 -6.54 9.56 13.58
CA HIS A 144 -7.93 9.15 13.36
C HIS A 144 -8.28 7.87 14.10
N LEU A 145 -7.36 6.90 14.14
CA LEU A 145 -7.53 5.65 14.88
C LEU A 145 -7.25 5.80 16.39
N LYS A 146 -6.80 6.98 16.85
CA LYS A 146 -6.41 7.25 18.25
C LYS A 146 -5.42 6.21 18.81
N LYS A 147 -4.54 5.69 17.95
CA LYS A 147 -3.54 4.66 18.27
C LYS A 147 -2.14 5.20 17.93
N ALA A 148 -1.18 5.05 18.83
CA ALA A 148 0.17 5.62 18.64
C ALA A 148 0.98 4.89 17.55
N SER A 149 0.71 3.60 17.34
CA SER A 149 1.35 2.78 16.32
C SER A 149 0.31 1.84 15.70
N PRO A 150 -0.59 2.37 14.86
CA PRO A 150 -1.61 1.56 14.23
C PRO A 150 -1.00 0.49 13.33
N LYS A 151 -1.68 -0.65 13.26
CA LYS A 151 -1.41 -1.76 12.36
C LYS A 151 -2.53 -1.87 11.32
N ILE A 152 -2.32 -2.71 10.31
CA ILE A 152 -3.34 -2.92 9.29
C ILE A 152 -4.62 -3.55 9.87
N GLU A 153 -4.49 -4.36 10.93
CA GLU A 153 -5.63 -4.92 11.64
C GLU A 153 -6.50 -3.84 12.28
N ASP A 154 -5.89 -2.75 12.76
CA ASP A 154 -6.62 -1.62 13.34
C ASP A 154 -7.43 -0.86 12.28
N ILE A 155 -6.93 -0.81 11.04
CA ILE A 155 -7.65 -0.24 9.91
C ILE A 155 -8.84 -1.14 9.55
N PHE A 156 -8.64 -2.46 9.49
CA PHE A 156 -9.73 -3.40 9.21
C PHE A 156 -10.84 -3.36 10.26
N GLU A 157 -10.49 -3.22 11.54
CA GLU A 157 -11.44 -3.04 12.65
C GLU A 157 -12.24 -1.74 12.48
N ALA A 158 -11.57 -0.65 12.10
CA ALA A 158 -12.20 0.67 11.97
C ALA A 158 -13.25 0.74 10.85
N VAL A 159 -13.06 0.01 9.75
CA VAL A 159 -13.99 0.01 8.59
C VAL A 159 -15.01 -1.13 8.64
N GLU A 160 -15.15 -1.81 9.79
CA GLU A 160 -16.04 -2.97 9.98
C GLU A 160 -15.83 -4.10 8.94
N LEU A 161 -14.63 -4.21 8.36
CA LEU A 161 -14.25 -5.30 7.44
C LEU A 161 -13.56 -6.47 8.19
N ASP A 162 -13.58 -6.43 9.52
CA ASP A 162 -13.06 -7.44 10.42
C ASP A 162 -13.74 -8.80 10.21
N HIS A 163 -15.06 -8.83 9.99
CA HIS A 163 -15.84 -10.04 9.77
C HIS A 163 -15.50 -10.76 8.45
N LEU A 164 -14.85 -10.08 7.49
CA LEU A 164 -14.34 -10.72 6.28
C LEU A 164 -13.01 -11.44 6.53
N VAL A 165 -12.24 -11.05 7.57
CA VAL A 165 -10.91 -11.63 7.89
C VAL A 165 -10.96 -13.15 8.16
N PRO A 166 -11.86 -13.68 9.01
CA PRO A 166 -11.91 -15.10 9.35
C PRO A 166 -12.42 -15.97 8.20
N THR A 167 -13.39 -15.48 7.42
CA THR A 167 -14.03 -16.20 6.31
C THR A 167 -13.02 -16.56 5.23
N ILE A 168 -12.00 -15.73 5.05
CA ILE A 168 -10.95 -15.90 4.04
C ILE A 168 -9.90 -16.91 4.48
N ALA A 169 -9.53 -16.96 5.77
CA ALA A 169 -8.64 -18.00 6.28
C ALA A 169 -9.26 -19.40 6.14
N TRP A 170 -10.57 -19.51 6.40
CA TRP A 170 -11.34 -20.74 6.21
C TRP A 170 -11.49 -21.12 4.74
N GLN A 171 -11.81 -20.17 3.86
CA GLN A 171 -11.88 -20.44 2.41
C GLN A 171 -10.51 -20.84 1.86
N ALA A 172 -9.41 -20.22 2.25
CA ALA A 172 -8.06 -20.60 1.82
C ALA A 172 -7.70 -22.05 2.20
N ILE A 173 -8.04 -22.47 3.43
CA ILE A 173 -7.87 -23.88 3.88
C ILE A 173 -8.74 -24.82 3.05
N MET A 174 -9.99 -24.45 2.79
CA MET A 174 -10.92 -25.26 2.01
C MET A 174 -10.49 -25.36 0.53
N PHE A 175 -9.97 -24.28 -0.07
CA PHE A 175 -9.48 -24.25 -1.45
C PHE A 175 -8.15 -25.01 -1.62
N THR A 176 -7.22 -24.93 -0.65
CA THR A 176 -6.01 -25.78 -0.68
C THR A 176 -6.33 -27.26 -0.49
N GLN A 177 -7.35 -27.61 0.31
CA GLN A 177 -7.86 -28.99 0.41
C GLN A 177 -8.44 -29.48 -0.93
N ILE A 178 -9.21 -28.65 -1.62
CA ILE A 178 -9.79 -28.97 -2.93
C ILE A 178 -8.69 -29.14 -3.99
N GLN A 179 -7.70 -28.25 -4.03
CA GLN A 179 -6.60 -28.34 -5.00
C GLN A 179 -5.70 -29.55 -4.75
N ARG A 180 -5.46 -29.93 -3.48
CA ARG A 180 -4.76 -31.18 -3.15
C ARG A 180 -5.55 -32.42 -3.58
N ALA A 181 -6.88 -32.40 -3.43
CA ALA A 181 -7.74 -33.50 -3.87
C ALA A 181 -7.70 -33.71 -5.39
N CYS A 182 -7.65 -32.64 -6.18
CA CYS A 182 -7.56 -32.71 -7.64
C CYS A 182 -6.18 -33.13 -8.18
N CYS A 183 -5.09 -32.91 -7.43
CA CYS A 183 -3.74 -33.37 -7.82
C CYS A 183 -3.45 -34.82 -7.40
N SER A 184 -4.28 -35.42 -6.55
CA SER A 184 -4.16 -36.81 -6.08
C SER A 184 -4.99 -37.83 -6.87
N SER A 185 -5.62 -37.40 -7.97
CA SER A 185 -6.47 -38.21 -8.86
C SER A 185 -5.94 -38.28 -10.28
#